data_AF-A0A9X8X2T8-F1
#
_entry.id   AF-A0A9X8X2T8-F1
#
_cell.length_a   1.000
_cell.length_b   1.000
_cell.length_c   1.000
_cell.angle_alpha   90.00
_cell.angle_beta   90.00
_cell.angle_gamma   90.00
#
_symmetry.space_group_name_H-M   'P 1'
#
loop_
_entity.id
_entity.type
_entity.pdbx_description
1 polymer ?
#
loop_
_entity_poly.entity_id
_entity_poly.type
_entity_poly.pdbx_seq_one_letter_code
_entity_poly.pdbx_strand_id
1 'polypeptide(L)'
;MSNSIVIQTNSTVIEDMKQQYKHSLSPKTPQGGIFMAKVPSCTITAYKSGKVMFQGGRAEAEASRWQTVSQTPKTAAKKSVDSHRYAPPASIGTMSIVGSDEVGTGDFFGPMTVVAVYVDAKQIPLLKELGVKDSKNLNDDQITAIAKQLLHVVPYSSLVLHNEKYNELFDKGNNQGKLKALLHNKAITNLLAKMAPTKPEGVLIDQFTQPDTYYKYLAKQKQVQRENVYFATKGESVHLAVAAASILARYSFVKQFDELSKKAGMPLPKGAGKQVDIAAAKLIQKLGKERLPEFVKLHFANTEKALRLLR
;
A
#
# COMPACT_ATOMS: atom_id res chain seq x y z
N MET A 1 -30.20 3.87 13.98
CA MET A 1 -28.91 3.26 13.59
C MET A 1 -29.21 1.98 12.84
N SER A 2 -28.82 1.86 11.58
CA SER A 2 -29.08 0.65 10.78
C SER A 2 -28.09 -0.45 11.16
N ASN A 3 -28.53 -1.42 11.98
CA ASN A 3 -27.73 -2.60 12.31
C ASN A 3 -27.43 -3.41 11.05
N SER A 4 -26.16 -3.79 10.87
CA SER A 4 -25.72 -4.68 9.80
C SER A 4 -24.83 -5.80 10.35
N ILE A 5 -25.16 -7.05 10.00
CA ILE A 5 -24.36 -8.24 10.35
C ILE A 5 -23.87 -8.88 9.05
N VAL A 6 -22.62 -9.34 9.03
CA VAL A 6 -22.06 -10.10 7.92
C VAL A 6 -21.64 -11.47 8.42
N ILE A 7 -22.10 -12.52 7.77
CA ILE A 7 -21.62 -13.88 8.00
C ILE A 7 -20.86 -14.38 6.76
N GLN A 8 -19.99 -15.35 6.98
CA GLN A 8 -19.26 -16.05 5.93
C GLN A 8 -19.78 -17.48 5.87
N THR A 9 -20.21 -17.93 4.70
CA THR A 9 -20.72 -19.28 4.49
C THR A 9 -20.29 -19.82 3.11
N ASN A 10 -20.65 -21.07 2.80
CA ASN A 10 -20.30 -21.74 1.55
C ASN A 10 -21.42 -21.61 0.49
N SER A 11 -21.12 -22.03 -0.75
CA SER A 11 -22.07 -21.93 -1.87
C SER A 11 -23.35 -22.74 -1.66
N THR A 12 -23.27 -23.88 -0.98
CA THR A 12 -24.43 -24.74 -0.69
C THR A 12 -25.42 -24.02 0.22
N VAL A 13 -24.93 -23.46 1.33
CA VAL A 13 -25.76 -22.70 2.27
C VAL A 13 -26.34 -21.44 1.61
N ILE A 14 -25.60 -20.79 0.72
CA ILE A 14 -26.14 -19.64 -0.05
C ILE A 14 -27.30 -20.06 -0.95
N GLU A 15 -27.23 -21.24 -1.57
CA GLU A 15 -28.33 -21.75 -2.38
C GLU A 15 -29.54 -22.13 -1.50
N ASP A 16 -29.30 -22.76 -0.35
CA ASP A 16 -30.36 -23.05 0.64
C ASP A 16 -31.05 -21.78 1.12
N MET A 17 -30.29 -20.72 1.41
CA MET A 17 -30.83 -19.40 1.73
C MET A 17 -31.69 -18.85 0.58
N LYS A 18 -31.19 -18.95 -0.65
CA LYS A 18 -31.91 -18.45 -1.83
C LYS A 18 -33.25 -19.18 -2.01
N GLN A 19 -33.29 -20.49 -1.75
CA GLN A 19 -34.52 -21.28 -1.74
C GLN A 19 -35.45 -20.90 -0.59
N GLN A 20 -34.91 -20.75 0.63
CA GLN A 20 -35.67 -20.35 1.81
C GLN A 20 -36.33 -18.97 1.65
N TYR A 21 -35.64 -18.05 0.97
CA TYR A 21 -36.12 -16.68 0.73
C TYR A 21 -36.77 -16.49 -0.65
N LYS A 22 -37.12 -17.57 -1.36
CA LYS A 22 -37.63 -17.52 -2.76
C LYS A 22 -38.79 -16.54 -2.98
N HIS A 23 -39.68 -16.41 -2.00
CA HIS A 23 -40.86 -15.53 -2.06
C HIS A 23 -40.56 -14.06 -1.72
N SER A 24 -39.35 -13.77 -1.27
CA SER A 24 -38.89 -12.46 -0.82
C SER A 24 -37.72 -11.93 -1.63
N LEU A 25 -37.39 -12.60 -2.74
CA LEU A 25 -36.29 -12.20 -3.62
C LEU A 25 -36.58 -10.84 -4.27
N SER A 26 -35.55 -10.00 -4.28
CA SER A 26 -35.56 -8.74 -5.00
C SER A 26 -35.11 -8.96 -6.46
N PRO A 27 -35.76 -8.32 -7.44
CA PRO A 27 -35.36 -8.41 -8.85
C PRO A 27 -34.02 -7.72 -9.15
N LYS A 28 -33.56 -6.84 -8.25
CA LYS A 28 -32.26 -6.16 -8.36
C LYS A 28 -31.28 -6.75 -7.37
N THR A 29 -30.12 -7.22 -7.84
CA THR A 29 -28.98 -7.65 -7.02
C THR A 29 -27.82 -6.65 -7.19
N PRO A 30 -27.12 -6.26 -6.10
CA PRO A 30 -25.92 -5.44 -6.19
C PRO A 30 -24.81 -6.11 -7.02
N GLN A 31 -23.88 -5.33 -7.55
CA GLN A 31 -22.75 -5.85 -8.35
C GLN A 31 -21.95 -6.89 -7.56
N GLY A 32 -21.80 -8.09 -8.12
CA GLY A 32 -21.13 -9.22 -7.47
C GLY A 32 -22.00 -10.04 -6.50
N GLY A 33 -23.29 -9.69 -6.35
CA GLY A 33 -24.27 -10.43 -5.57
C GLY A 33 -24.80 -11.68 -6.30
N ILE A 34 -25.07 -12.74 -5.53
CA ILE A 34 -25.73 -13.97 -5.98
C ILE A 34 -27.25 -13.80 -5.90
N PHE A 35 -27.76 -13.32 -4.76
CA PHE A 35 -29.17 -12.99 -4.57
C PHE A 35 -29.31 -11.86 -3.54
N MET A 36 -30.45 -11.18 -3.58
CA MET A 36 -30.86 -10.25 -2.54
C MET A 36 -32.31 -10.55 -2.18
N ALA A 37 -32.63 -10.61 -0.89
CA ALA A 37 -33.98 -10.82 -0.38
C ALA A 37 -34.36 -9.72 0.60
N LYS A 38 -35.65 -9.34 0.60
CA LYS A 38 -36.21 -8.37 1.54
C LYS A 38 -37.28 -9.04 2.38
N VAL A 39 -36.98 -9.24 3.65
CA VAL A 39 -37.91 -9.74 4.66
C VAL A 39 -38.28 -8.60 5.61
N PRO A 40 -39.33 -8.72 6.43
CA PRO A 40 -39.73 -7.66 7.35
C PRO A 40 -38.57 -7.18 8.22
N SER A 41 -38.23 -5.89 8.12
CA SER A 41 -37.15 -5.24 8.86
C SER A 41 -35.74 -5.83 8.67
N CYS A 42 -35.48 -6.57 7.57
CA CYS A 42 -34.14 -7.04 7.21
C CYS A 42 -33.96 -7.23 5.68
N THR A 43 -32.84 -6.75 5.16
CA THR A 43 -32.39 -7.01 3.79
C THR A 43 -31.20 -7.96 3.83
N ILE A 44 -31.26 -9.05 3.06
CA ILE A 44 -30.21 -10.06 2.96
C ILE A 44 -29.56 -9.95 1.58
N THR A 45 -28.24 -9.83 1.51
CA THR A 45 -27.48 -9.83 0.25
C THR A 45 -26.35 -10.85 0.31
N ALA A 46 -26.38 -11.86 -0.56
CA ALA A 46 -25.31 -12.85 -0.67
C ALA A 46 -24.37 -12.52 -1.82
N TYR A 47 -23.08 -12.79 -1.66
CA TYR A 47 -22.03 -12.49 -2.65
C TYR A 47 -21.29 -13.75 -3.09
N LYS A 48 -20.70 -13.70 -4.30
CA LYS A 48 -19.86 -14.78 -4.85
C LYS A 48 -18.67 -15.17 -3.96
N SER A 49 -18.24 -14.28 -3.06
CA SER A 49 -17.17 -14.55 -2.10
C SER A 49 -17.59 -15.41 -0.89
N GLY A 50 -18.84 -15.86 -0.82
CA GLY A 50 -19.40 -16.55 0.34
C GLY A 50 -19.86 -15.63 1.48
N LYS A 51 -19.76 -14.31 1.31
CA LYS A 51 -20.25 -13.33 2.30
C LYS A 51 -21.76 -13.16 2.15
N VAL A 52 -22.47 -13.12 3.27
CA VAL A 52 -23.90 -12.79 3.31
C VAL A 52 -24.10 -11.66 4.31
N MET A 53 -24.65 -10.56 3.84
CA MET A 53 -24.88 -9.34 4.61
C MET A 53 -26.37 -9.21 4.94
N PHE A 54 -26.66 -9.01 6.22
CA PHE A 54 -28.00 -8.78 6.79
C PHE A 54 -28.06 -7.34 7.27
N GLN A 55 -29.06 -6.57 6.85
CA GLN A 55 -29.16 -5.14 7.18
C GLN A 55 -30.59 -4.77 7.59
N GLY A 56 -30.76 -4.13 8.75
CA GLY A 56 -32.05 -3.70 9.27
C GLY A 56 -32.24 -4.03 10.74
N GLY A 57 -33.39 -3.67 11.30
CA GLY A 57 -33.70 -3.87 12.73
C GLY A 57 -33.70 -5.34 13.17
N ARG A 58 -33.86 -6.29 12.25
CA ARG A 58 -33.82 -7.75 12.51
C ARG A 58 -32.58 -8.45 11.96
N ALA A 59 -31.52 -7.71 11.61
CA ALA A 59 -30.32 -8.28 10.99
C ALA A 59 -29.69 -9.41 11.82
N GLU A 60 -29.66 -9.26 13.14
CA GLU A 60 -29.04 -10.24 14.04
C GLU A 60 -29.86 -11.52 14.16
N ALA A 61 -31.16 -11.40 14.40
CA ALA A 61 -32.07 -12.54 14.46
C ALA A 61 -32.08 -13.35 13.16
N GLU A 62 -32.04 -12.68 11.99
CA GLU A 62 -31.95 -13.38 10.70
C GLU A 62 -30.59 -14.02 10.46
N ALA A 63 -29.48 -13.38 10.86
CA ALA A 63 -28.14 -13.94 10.73
C ALA A 63 -27.95 -15.20 11.60
N SER A 64 -28.48 -15.21 12.82
CA SER A 64 -28.37 -16.34 13.75
C SER A 64 -28.99 -17.62 13.23
N ARG A 65 -30.04 -17.55 12.40
CA ARG A 65 -30.69 -18.71 11.76
C ARG A 65 -29.75 -19.53 10.87
N TRP A 66 -28.70 -18.89 10.36
CA TRP A 66 -27.76 -19.48 9.41
C TRP A 66 -26.35 -19.66 9.97
N GLN A 67 -26.09 -19.12 11.17
CA GLN A 67 -24.83 -19.29 11.89
C GLN A 67 -24.63 -20.74 12.37
N THR A 68 -25.69 -21.43 12.79
CA THR A 68 -25.63 -22.82 13.28
C THR A 68 -25.50 -23.87 12.18
N VAL A 69 -26.00 -23.60 10.97
CA VAL A 69 -25.86 -24.49 9.80
C VAL A 69 -24.46 -24.39 9.18
N SER A 70 -23.69 -23.37 9.55
CA SER A 70 -22.30 -23.19 9.15
C SER A 70 -21.33 -23.96 10.05
N GLN A 71 -21.52 -25.28 10.21
CA GLN A 71 -20.39 -26.16 10.59
C GLN A 71 -19.50 -26.38 9.37
N THR A 72 -18.72 -25.35 9.03
CA THR A 72 -17.46 -25.60 8.34
C THR A 72 -16.47 -26.12 9.38
N PRO A 73 -15.63 -27.12 9.08
CA PRO A 73 -14.49 -27.44 9.93
C PRO A 73 -13.72 -26.15 10.15
N LYS A 74 -13.31 -25.90 11.40
CA LYS A 74 -12.50 -24.73 11.83
C LYS A 74 -11.64 -24.30 10.65
N THR A 75 -12.01 -23.19 10.02
CA THR A 75 -11.22 -22.62 8.94
C THR A 75 -9.81 -22.54 9.48
N ALA A 76 -8.87 -23.24 8.84
CA ALA A 76 -7.45 -23.02 9.09
C ALA A 76 -7.28 -21.51 9.13
N ALA A 77 -6.79 -21.00 10.26
CA ALA A 77 -6.64 -19.57 10.50
C ALA A 77 -6.14 -18.94 9.21
N LYS A 78 -6.87 -17.96 8.66
CA LYS A 78 -6.43 -17.24 7.46
C LYS A 78 -4.96 -16.94 7.68
N LYS A 79 -4.07 -17.53 6.87
CA LYS A 79 -2.64 -17.26 6.96
C LYS A 79 -2.51 -15.75 6.99
N SER A 80 -2.04 -15.21 8.12
CA SER A 80 -1.77 -13.78 8.21
C SER A 80 -0.89 -13.39 7.04
N VAL A 81 -0.96 -12.14 6.60
CA VAL A 81 -0.02 -11.62 5.61
C VAL A 81 1.43 -11.85 6.09
N ASP A 82 1.63 -11.88 7.41
CA ASP A 82 2.89 -12.15 8.11
C ASP A 82 3.18 -13.65 8.36
N SER A 83 2.28 -14.57 7.99
CA SER A 83 2.47 -16.02 8.17
C SER A 83 3.35 -16.59 7.07
N HIS A 84 4.65 -16.32 7.17
CA HIS A 84 5.67 -16.80 6.23
C HIS A 84 7.03 -16.98 6.92
N ARG A 85 7.92 -17.77 6.29
CA ARG A 85 9.27 -18.07 6.81
C ARG A 85 10.21 -16.87 6.91
N TYR A 86 9.84 -15.72 6.33
CA TYR A 86 10.64 -14.49 6.35
C TYR A 86 10.19 -13.52 7.46
N ALA A 87 9.51 -14.02 8.50
CA ALA A 87 9.17 -13.22 9.65
C ALA A 87 10.46 -12.77 10.37
N PRO A 88 10.53 -11.54 10.89
CA PRO A 88 11.70 -11.07 11.61
C PRO A 88 11.86 -11.82 12.94
N PRO A 89 13.09 -12.00 13.45
CA PRO A 89 13.32 -12.51 14.80
C PRO A 89 12.82 -11.52 15.85
N ALA A 90 12.52 -12.01 17.05
CA ALA A 90 12.06 -11.17 18.17
C ALA A 90 13.09 -10.09 18.57
N SER A 91 14.39 -10.36 18.35
CA SER A 91 15.49 -9.44 18.62
C SER A 91 15.66 -8.33 17.58
N ILE A 92 14.88 -8.33 16.48
CA ILE A 92 15.11 -7.40 15.36
C ILE A 92 15.11 -5.93 15.79
N GLY A 93 14.31 -5.59 16.81
CA GLY A 93 14.14 -4.24 17.34
C GLY A 93 15.42 -3.57 17.86
N THR A 94 16.46 -4.34 18.14
CA THR A 94 17.74 -3.87 18.69
C THR A 94 18.96 -4.20 17.82
N MET A 95 18.74 -4.76 16.63
CA MET A 95 19.81 -5.19 15.73
C MET A 95 20.28 -4.06 14.81
N SER A 96 21.51 -4.16 14.33
CA SER A 96 22.07 -3.27 13.32
C SER A 96 21.60 -3.69 11.92
N ILE A 97 20.51 -3.12 11.43
CA ILE A 97 19.86 -3.58 10.19
C ILE A 97 19.69 -2.48 9.15
N VAL A 98 19.47 -2.92 7.91
CA VAL A 98 18.91 -2.07 6.86
C VAL A 98 17.38 -2.14 6.92
N GLY A 99 16.71 -0.99 6.90
CA GLY A 99 15.27 -0.87 6.70
C GLY A 99 14.96 -0.24 5.35
N SER A 100 13.86 -0.60 4.70
CA SER A 100 13.40 0.07 3.48
C SER A 100 11.90 0.32 3.45
N ASP A 101 11.51 1.45 2.89
CA ASP A 101 10.12 1.90 2.74
C ASP A 101 9.96 2.76 1.47
N GLU A 102 8.72 2.99 1.05
CA GLU A 102 8.37 3.78 -0.12
C GLU A 102 7.23 4.79 0.10
N VAL A 103 7.24 5.85 -0.71
CA VAL A 103 6.20 6.88 -0.74
C VAL A 103 5.84 7.22 -2.19
N GLY A 104 4.62 7.71 -2.41
CA GLY A 104 4.18 8.19 -3.74
C GLY A 104 3.49 7.14 -4.60
N THR A 105 3.21 5.95 -4.07
CA THR A 105 2.57 4.85 -4.81
C THR A 105 1.09 5.13 -5.14
N GLY A 106 0.37 5.76 -4.22
CA GLY A 106 -1.04 6.13 -4.34
C GLY A 106 -1.30 7.52 -4.90
N ASP A 107 -0.25 8.31 -5.12
CA ASP A 107 -0.36 9.67 -5.64
C ASP A 107 -0.40 9.66 -7.18
N PHE A 108 -1.39 10.32 -7.76
CA PHE A 108 -1.50 10.45 -9.21
C PHE A 108 -0.38 11.31 -9.79
N PHE A 109 -0.16 12.48 -9.17
CA PHE A 109 0.96 13.37 -9.48
C PHE A 109 2.23 12.89 -8.78
N GLY A 110 3.37 13.16 -9.40
CA GLY A 110 4.67 12.96 -8.77
C GLY A 110 5.22 11.55 -8.85
N PRO A 111 6.47 11.37 -8.40
CA PRO A 111 7.22 10.13 -8.57
C PRO A 111 6.77 9.03 -7.60
N MET A 112 7.40 7.86 -7.70
CA MET A 112 7.53 6.91 -6.60
C MET A 112 8.93 7.02 -6.01
N THR A 113 9.04 7.18 -4.69
CA THR A 113 10.34 7.27 -4.01
C THR A 113 10.51 6.06 -3.10
N VAL A 114 11.67 5.39 -3.18
CA VAL A 114 12.05 4.29 -2.29
C VAL A 114 13.36 4.65 -1.61
N VAL A 115 13.44 4.43 -0.30
CA VAL A 115 14.66 4.65 0.46
C VAL A 115 15.01 3.40 1.25
N ALA A 116 16.30 3.09 1.28
CA ALA A 116 16.89 2.14 2.23
C ALA A 116 17.81 2.90 3.19
N VAL A 117 17.76 2.58 4.47
CA VAL A 117 18.56 3.20 5.55
C VAL A 117 19.18 2.10 6.38
N TYR A 118 20.46 2.27 6.73
CA TYR A 118 21.12 1.44 7.73
C TYR A 118 21.12 2.15 9.07
N VAL A 119 20.79 1.41 10.12
CA VAL A 119 20.88 1.88 11.50
C VAL A 119 21.75 0.91 12.26
N ASP A 120 22.87 1.40 12.81
CA ASP A 120 23.67 0.66 13.78
C ASP A 120 22.92 0.60 15.12
N ALA A 121 22.98 -0.54 15.82
CA ALA A 121 22.33 -0.72 17.12
C ALA A 121 22.69 0.39 18.13
N LYS A 122 23.92 0.92 18.07
CA LYS A 122 24.41 2.02 18.92
C LYS A 122 23.73 3.37 18.61
N GLN A 123 23.21 3.54 17.40
CA GLN A 123 22.53 4.77 16.98
C GLN A 123 21.04 4.79 17.34
N ILE A 124 20.46 3.64 17.73
CA ILE A 124 19.04 3.53 18.08
C ILE A 124 18.59 4.57 19.13
N PRO A 125 19.31 4.80 20.24
CA PRO A 125 18.92 5.82 21.23
C PRO A 125 18.88 7.23 20.64
N LEU A 126 19.92 7.61 19.88
CA LEU A 126 19.98 8.90 19.20
C LEU A 126 18.80 9.09 18.24
N LEU A 127 18.47 8.08 17.44
CA LEU A 127 17.34 8.17 16.50
C LEU A 127 16.00 8.36 17.23
N LYS A 128 15.82 7.77 18.41
CA LYS A 128 14.63 8.02 19.25
C LYS A 128 14.58 9.46 19.74
N GLU A 129 15.71 10.00 20.19
CA GLU A 129 15.83 11.41 20.64
C GLU A 129 15.55 12.39 19.50
N LEU A 130 16.02 12.08 18.29
CA LEU A 130 15.71 12.83 17.07
C LEU A 130 14.22 12.76 16.68
N GLY A 131 13.41 11.95 17.35
CA GLY A 131 11.98 11.82 17.10
C GLY A 131 11.63 10.89 15.93
N VAL A 132 12.54 10.00 15.52
CA VAL A 132 12.23 8.97 14.51
C VAL A 132 11.13 8.05 15.04
N LYS A 133 9.98 8.09 14.36
CA LYS A 133 8.80 7.27 14.66
C LYS A 133 7.98 7.11 13.38
N ASP A 134 6.80 6.50 13.49
CA ASP A 134 5.85 6.39 12.38
C ASP A 134 5.60 7.76 11.73
N SER A 135 6.01 7.87 10.47
CA SER A 135 5.99 9.10 9.68
C SER A 135 4.57 9.60 9.44
N LYS A 136 3.56 8.74 9.55
CA LYS A 136 2.14 9.11 9.40
C LYS A 136 1.66 10.06 10.49
N ASN A 137 2.31 10.06 11.64
CA ASN A 137 2.02 10.94 12.77
C ASN A 137 2.83 12.24 12.75
N LEU A 138 3.54 12.52 11.66
CA LEU A 138 4.38 13.71 11.49
C LEU A 138 3.84 14.59 10.36
N ASN A 139 3.88 15.91 10.57
CA ASN A 139 3.62 16.89 9.50
C ASN A 139 4.86 17.11 8.63
N ASP A 140 4.70 17.81 7.51
CA ASP A 140 5.79 17.98 6.52
C ASP A 140 6.98 18.80 7.09
N ASP A 141 6.74 19.73 8.02
CA ASP A 141 7.81 20.50 8.69
C ASP A 141 8.63 19.63 9.65
N GLN A 142 7.97 18.79 10.44
CA GLN A 142 8.62 17.82 11.33
C GLN A 142 9.42 16.80 10.52
N ILE A 143 8.84 16.27 9.44
CA ILE A 143 9.54 15.37 8.51
C ILE A 143 10.80 16.06 7.98
N THR A 144 10.71 17.31 7.55
CA THR A 144 11.85 18.06 7.03
C THR A 144 12.94 18.28 8.08
N ALA A 145 12.56 18.64 9.30
CA ALA A 145 13.51 18.86 10.40
C ALA A 145 14.25 17.58 10.80
N ILE A 146 13.54 16.46 10.91
CA ILE A 146 14.12 15.15 11.26
C ILE A 146 14.96 14.62 10.11
N ALA A 147 14.45 14.68 8.87
CA ALA A 147 15.16 14.21 7.70
C ALA A 147 16.51 14.91 7.52
N LYS A 148 16.56 16.24 7.68
CA LYS A 148 17.82 17.00 7.60
C LYS A 148 18.88 16.48 8.56
N GLN A 149 18.49 16.09 9.77
CA GLN A 149 19.41 15.50 10.74
C GLN A 149 19.81 14.07 10.34
N LEU A 150 18.85 13.23 9.93
CA LEU A 150 19.11 11.85 9.48
C LEU A 150 20.10 11.77 8.32
N LEU A 151 20.03 12.70 7.36
CA LEU A 151 20.95 12.75 6.22
C LEU A 151 22.44 12.79 6.62
N HIS A 152 22.75 13.28 7.82
CA HIS A 152 24.11 13.35 8.36
C HIS A 152 24.49 12.20 9.30
N VAL A 153 23.49 11.46 9.81
CA VAL A 153 23.69 10.47 10.89
C VAL A 153 23.66 9.03 10.37
N VAL A 154 22.86 8.75 9.34
CA VAL A 154 22.64 7.38 8.86
C VAL A 154 23.09 7.19 7.41
N PRO A 155 23.75 6.06 7.08
CA PRO A 155 23.95 5.66 5.69
C PRO A 155 22.59 5.34 5.04
N TYR A 156 22.34 5.92 3.88
CA TYR A 156 21.12 5.67 3.11
C TYR A 156 21.37 5.61 1.60
N SER A 157 20.39 5.05 0.91
CA SER A 157 20.24 5.03 -0.56
C SER A 157 18.82 5.44 -0.90
N SER A 158 18.66 6.47 -1.72
CA SER A 158 17.35 6.99 -2.14
C SER A 158 17.21 6.88 -3.65
N LEU A 159 16.08 6.35 -4.11
CA LEU A 159 15.73 6.20 -5.51
C LEU A 159 14.42 6.93 -5.79
N VAL A 160 14.43 7.78 -6.81
CA VAL A 160 13.24 8.49 -7.30
C VAL A 160 12.90 7.96 -8.69
N LEU A 161 11.75 7.32 -8.82
CA LEU A 161 11.19 6.91 -10.11
C LEU A 161 10.24 8.00 -10.61
N HIS A 162 10.80 8.91 -11.42
CA HIS A 162 10.06 10.02 -12.04
C HIS A 162 8.98 9.52 -13.02
N ASN A 163 7.96 10.35 -13.23
CA ASN A 163 6.74 10.00 -13.96
C ASN A 163 6.99 9.47 -15.37
N GLU A 164 7.89 10.08 -16.14
CA GLU A 164 8.22 9.64 -17.49
C GLU A 164 8.73 8.19 -17.49
N LYS A 165 9.72 7.90 -16.64
CA LYS A 165 10.28 6.55 -16.51
C LYS A 165 9.28 5.57 -15.91
N TYR A 166 8.46 6.02 -14.97
CA TYR A 166 7.38 5.23 -14.40
C TYR A 166 6.42 4.76 -15.50
N ASN A 167 5.97 5.68 -16.36
CA ASN A 167 5.03 5.41 -17.45
C ASN A 167 5.68 4.49 -18.49
N GLU A 168 6.93 4.75 -18.89
CA GLU A 168 7.68 3.87 -19.80
C GLU A 168 7.76 2.43 -19.29
N LEU A 169 7.99 2.24 -17.98
CA LEU A 169 8.05 0.91 -17.39
C LEU A 169 6.66 0.26 -17.31
N PHE A 170 5.59 1.03 -17.10
CA PHE A 170 4.22 0.53 -17.13
C PHE A 170 3.84 0.04 -18.54
N ASP A 171 4.20 0.80 -19.57
CA ASP A 171 3.97 0.42 -20.98
C ASP A 171 4.72 -0.86 -21.36
N LYS A 172 5.86 -1.13 -20.71
CA LYS A 172 6.59 -2.40 -20.80
C LYS A 172 5.95 -3.57 -20.04
N GLY A 173 4.71 -3.41 -19.57
CA GLY A 173 3.94 -4.44 -18.88
C GLY A 173 4.30 -4.65 -17.41
N ASN A 174 4.99 -3.68 -16.77
CA ASN A 174 5.19 -3.73 -15.32
C ASN A 174 3.93 -3.24 -14.58
N ASN A 175 3.80 -3.66 -13.33
CA ASN A 175 2.79 -3.16 -12.41
C ASN A 175 3.46 -2.54 -11.18
N GLN A 176 2.68 -1.82 -10.36
CA GLN A 176 3.20 -1.15 -9.17
C GLN A 176 3.95 -2.08 -8.22
N GLY A 177 3.41 -3.27 -7.93
CA GLY A 177 4.06 -4.25 -7.05
C GLY A 177 5.44 -4.67 -7.55
N LYS A 178 5.58 -4.89 -8.86
CA LYS A 178 6.87 -5.20 -9.49
C LYS A 178 7.83 -4.02 -9.44
N LEU A 179 7.38 -2.81 -9.74
CA LEU A 179 8.22 -1.60 -9.68
C LEU A 179 8.76 -1.37 -8.26
N LYS A 180 7.89 -1.51 -7.26
CA LYS A 180 8.29 -1.46 -5.85
C LYS A 180 9.37 -2.49 -5.55
N ALA A 181 9.15 -3.77 -5.90
CA ALA A 181 10.14 -4.82 -5.64
C ALA A 181 11.50 -4.50 -6.27
N LEU A 182 11.52 -4.04 -7.53
CA LEU A 182 12.74 -3.65 -8.23
C LEU A 182 13.46 -2.50 -7.54
N LEU A 183 12.72 -1.47 -7.13
CA LEU A 183 13.27 -0.28 -6.47
C LEU A 183 13.77 -0.59 -5.05
N HIS A 184 13.02 -1.34 -4.24
CA HIS A 184 13.50 -1.78 -2.90
C HIS A 184 14.79 -2.57 -3.03
N ASN A 185 14.81 -3.59 -3.91
CA ASN A 185 16.02 -4.37 -4.13
C ASN A 185 17.20 -3.50 -4.56
N LYS A 186 16.98 -2.55 -5.49
CA LYS A 186 18.04 -1.66 -5.97
C LYS A 186 18.52 -0.67 -4.88
N ALA A 187 17.60 -0.14 -4.07
CA ALA A 187 17.94 0.77 -2.99
C ALA A 187 18.80 0.05 -1.93
N ILE A 188 18.37 -1.16 -1.56
CA ILE A 188 19.09 -2.05 -0.62
C ILE A 188 20.48 -2.39 -1.18
N THR A 189 20.60 -2.90 -2.42
CA THR A 189 21.91 -3.30 -2.97
C THR A 189 22.86 -2.13 -3.13
N ASN A 190 22.37 -0.95 -3.53
CA ASN A 190 23.17 0.28 -3.57
C ASN A 190 23.70 0.65 -2.18
N LEU A 191 22.87 0.55 -1.14
CA LEU A 191 23.27 0.86 0.23
C LEU A 191 24.30 -0.14 0.75
N LEU A 192 24.07 -1.44 0.54
CA LEU A 192 25.02 -2.49 0.94
C LEU A 192 26.39 -2.30 0.27
N ALA A 193 26.41 -1.95 -1.02
CA ALA A 193 27.65 -1.63 -1.72
C ALA A 193 28.35 -0.39 -1.15
N LYS A 194 27.59 0.67 -0.82
CA LYS A 194 28.10 1.90 -0.20
C LYS A 194 28.71 1.68 1.18
N MET A 195 28.21 0.70 1.93
CA MET A 195 28.66 0.40 3.30
C MET A 195 29.83 -0.59 3.39
N ALA A 196 30.21 -1.22 2.28
CA ALA A 196 31.26 -2.24 2.28
C ALA A 196 32.57 -1.69 2.91
N PRO A 197 33.25 -2.46 3.77
CA PRO A 197 33.03 -3.89 4.07
C PRO A 197 32.02 -4.17 5.20
N THR A 198 31.40 -3.14 5.79
CA THR A 198 30.42 -3.30 6.88
C THR A 198 29.19 -4.06 6.38
N LYS A 199 28.76 -5.08 7.13
CA LYS A 199 27.57 -5.87 6.83
C LYS A 199 26.50 -5.67 7.91
N PRO A 200 25.23 -5.43 7.52
CA PRO A 200 24.14 -5.42 8.50
C PRO A 200 23.85 -6.84 8.99
N GLU A 201 23.25 -6.94 10.18
CA GLU A 201 22.79 -8.20 10.74
C GLU A 201 21.54 -8.73 10.00
N GLY A 202 20.79 -7.83 9.36
CA GLY A 202 19.63 -8.17 8.54
C GLY A 202 19.11 -7.02 7.69
N VAL A 203 18.11 -7.32 6.86
CA VAL A 203 17.38 -6.36 6.03
C VAL A 203 15.90 -6.51 6.29
N LEU A 204 15.22 -5.46 6.72
CA LEU A 204 13.78 -5.42 6.93
C LEU A 204 13.10 -4.57 5.85
N ILE A 205 12.15 -5.17 5.15
CA ILE A 205 11.34 -4.52 4.12
C ILE A 205 9.92 -4.32 4.67
N ASP A 206 9.38 -3.10 4.60
CA ASP A 206 7.94 -2.90 4.90
C ASP A 206 7.10 -3.70 3.89
N GLN A 207 6.30 -4.63 4.40
CA GLN A 207 5.72 -5.66 3.56
C GLN A 207 4.55 -5.12 2.74
N PHE A 208 4.79 -4.96 1.43
CA PHE A 208 3.75 -4.57 0.47
C PHE A 208 3.23 -5.70 -0.42
N THR A 209 3.88 -6.87 -0.37
CA THR A 209 3.48 -8.08 -1.09
C THR A 209 4.02 -9.30 -0.37
N GLN A 210 3.53 -10.49 -0.72
CA GLN A 210 4.07 -11.73 -0.16
C GLN A 210 5.53 -11.93 -0.58
N PRO A 211 6.42 -12.41 0.31
CA PRO A 211 7.85 -12.58 -0.01
C PRO A 211 8.11 -13.39 -1.28
N ASP A 212 7.34 -14.45 -1.53
CA ASP A 212 7.48 -15.27 -2.75
C ASP A 212 7.14 -14.46 -4.01
N THR A 213 6.17 -13.55 -3.92
CA THR A 213 5.81 -12.65 -5.02
C THR A 213 6.87 -11.56 -5.21
N TYR A 214 7.43 -11.02 -4.11
CA TYR A 214 8.58 -10.10 -4.17
C TYR A 214 9.74 -10.75 -4.93
N TYR A 215 10.15 -11.97 -4.58
CA TYR A 215 11.24 -12.65 -5.27
C TYR A 215 10.88 -13.09 -6.69
N LYS A 216 9.61 -13.42 -6.98
CA LYS A 216 9.15 -13.68 -8.35
C LYS A 216 9.32 -12.44 -9.24
N TYR A 217 9.02 -11.25 -8.73
CA TYR A 217 9.27 -10.00 -9.46
C TYR A 217 10.75 -9.75 -9.75
N LEU A 218 11.63 -10.27 -8.90
CA LEU A 218 13.08 -10.12 -9.01
C LEU A 218 13.79 -11.25 -9.78
N ALA A 219 13.06 -12.24 -10.31
CA ALA A 219 13.65 -13.43 -10.93
C ALA A 219 14.64 -13.13 -12.08
N LYS A 220 14.49 -11.98 -12.76
CA LYS A 220 15.39 -11.55 -13.87
C LYS A 220 16.49 -10.57 -13.43
N GLN A 221 16.60 -10.26 -12.14
CA GLN A 221 17.60 -9.32 -11.64
C GLN A 221 18.92 -10.05 -11.34
N LYS A 222 20.03 -9.45 -11.77
CA LYS A 222 21.37 -10.02 -11.55
C LYS A 222 21.79 -9.99 -10.08
N GLN A 223 21.44 -8.92 -9.38
CA GLN A 223 21.78 -8.71 -7.98
C GLN A 223 20.48 -8.70 -7.17
N VAL A 224 20.32 -9.69 -6.28
CA VAL A 224 19.17 -9.80 -5.39
C VAL A 224 19.67 -10.08 -3.98
N GLN A 225 19.32 -9.21 -3.03
CA GLN A 225 19.60 -9.47 -1.61
C GLN A 225 18.67 -10.58 -1.12
N ARG A 226 19.23 -11.65 -0.55
CA ARG A 226 18.49 -12.81 -0.03
C ARG A 226 18.90 -13.23 1.38
N GLU A 227 20.12 -12.88 1.77
CA GLU A 227 20.65 -13.18 3.10
C GLU A 227 19.98 -12.28 4.15
N ASN A 228 19.45 -12.91 5.20
CA ASN A 228 18.78 -12.27 6.34
C ASN A 228 17.76 -11.18 5.95
N VAL A 229 16.94 -11.45 4.92
CA VAL A 229 15.86 -10.56 4.51
C VAL A 229 14.57 -10.95 5.20
N TYR A 230 13.98 -9.98 5.90
CA TYR A 230 12.73 -10.10 6.63
C TYR A 230 11.67 -9.19 6.02
N PHE A 231 10.41 -9.61 6.17
CA PHE A 231 9.24 -8.86 5.77
C PHE A 231 8.31 -8.76 6.97
N ALA A 232 7.80 -7.56 7.24
CA ALA A 232 6.79 -7.35 8.25
C ALA A 232 5.85 -6.25 7.79
N THR A 233 4.55 -6.43 8.04
CA THR A 233 3.62 -5.31 7.93
C THR A 233 3.86 -4.31 9.06
N LYS A 234 3.67 -3.01 8.79
CA LYS A 234 3.99 -1.93 9.73
C LYS A 234 5.45 -1.99 10.18
N GLY A 235 6.38 -2.17 9.23
CA GLY A 235 7.80 -2.33 9.50
C GLY A 235 8.39 -1.17 10.33
N GLU A 236 7.80 0.03 10.25
CA GLU A 236 8.16 1.20 11.06
C GLU A 236 7.95 0.98 12.57
N SER A 237 7.00 0.12 12.94
CA SER A 237 6.77 -0.28 14.34
C SER A 237 7.70 -1.41 14.80
N VAL A 238 8.32 -2.12 13.85
CA VAL A 238 9.21 -3.25 14.11
C VAL A 238 10.66 -2.78 14.29
N HIS A 239 11.13 -1.85 13.48
CA HIS A 239 12.49 -1.30 13.60
C HIS A 239 12.61 0.16 13.12
N LEU A 240 13.43 0.95 13.83
CA LEU A 240 13.66 2.36 13.51
C LEU A 240 14.28 2.58 12.12
N ALA A 241 14.99 1.60 11.58
CA ALA A 241 15.55 1.71 10.22
C ALA A 241 14.44 1.87 9.16
N VAL A 242 13.30 1.18 9.31
CA VAL A 242 12.15 1.35 8.41
C VAL A 242 11.47 2.69 8.66
N ALA A 243 11.31 3.10 9.92
CA ALA A 243 10.78 4.43 10.24
C ALA A 243 11.65 5.57 9.67
N ALA A 244 12.98 5.46 9.78
CA ALA A 244 13.92 6.42 9.19
C ALA A 244 13.86 6.41 7.66
N ALA A 245 13.76 5.24 7.03
CA ALA A 245 13.55 5.12 5.58
C ALA A 245 12.24 5.80 5.15
N SER A 246 11.16 5.62 5.91
CA SER A 246 9.86 6.27 5.67
C SER A 246 9.96 7.79 5.71
N ILE A 247 10.64 8.33 6.74
CA ILE A 247 10.86 9.78 6.89
C ILE A 247 11.67 10.33 5.71
N LEU A 248 12.78 9.69 5.35
CA LEU A 248 13.61 10.13 4.23
C LEU A 248 12.90 9.98 2.87
N ALA A 249 12.11 8.92 2.67
CA ALA A 249 11.30 8.73 1.48
C ALA A 249 10.24 9.83 1.35
N ARG A 250 9.55 10.18 2.44
CA ARG A 250 8.56 11.26 2.47
C ARG A 250 9.22 12.62 2.24
N TYR A 251 10.36 12.89 2.86
CA TYR A 251 11.13 14.12 2.65
C TYR A 251 11.52 14.30 1.17
N SER A 252 12.09 13.25 0.57
CA SER A 252 12.45 13.25 -0.85
C SER A 252 11.21 13.42 -1.74
N PHE A 253 10.11 12.71 -1.45
CA PHE A 253 8.87 12.85 -2.19
C PHE A 253 8.33 14.29 -2.15
N VAL A 254 8.28 14.94 -0.98
CA VAL A 254 7.83 16.34 -0.86
C VAL A 254 8.69 17.27 -1.70
N LYS A 255 10.02 17.16 -1.62
CA LYS A 255 10.95 17.97 -2.44
C LYS A 255 10.69 17.80 -3.93
N GLN A 256 10.53 16.55 -4.38
CA GLN A 256 10.23 16.23 -5.77
C GLN A 256 8.87 16.78 -6.21
N PHE A 257 7.90 16.77 -5.31
CA PHE A 257 6.57 17.29 -5.57
C PHE A 257 6.56 18.83 -5.69
N ASP A 258 7.38 19.52 -4.90
CA ASP A 258 7.58 20.97 -4.99
C ASP A 258 8.25 21.36 -6.31
N GLU A 259 9.29 20.64 -6.72
CA GLU A 259 9.95 20.80 -8.03
C GLU A 259 8.95 20.59 -9.17
N LEU A 260 8.11 19.57 -9.05
CA LEU A 260 7.08 19.28 -10.05
C LEU A 260 5.99 20.35 -10.12
N SER A 261 5.57 20.89 -8.96
CA SER A 261 4.60 21.99 -8.89
C SER A 261 5.17 23.28 -9.50
N LYS A 262 6.46 23.56 -9.29
CA LYS A 262 7.17 24.67 -9.95
C LYS A 262 7.21 24.47 -11.46
N LYS A 263 7.55 23.27 -11.93
CA LYS A 263 7.55 22.90 -13.36
C LYS A 263 6.16 23.03 -13.99
N ALA A 264 5.10 22.72 -13.25
CA ALA A 264 3.71 22.91 -13.68
C ALA A 264 3.29 24.39 -13.68
N GLY A 265 4.00 25.23 -12.91
CA GLY A 265 3.62 26.62 -12.61
C GLY A 265 2.26 26.71 -11.90
N MET A 266 1.87 25.68 -11.16
CA MET A 266 0.64 25.65 -10.36
C MET A 266 0.79 24.63 -9.23
N PRO A 267 0.11 24.82 -8.09
CA PRO A 267 0.11 23.82 -7.02
C PRO A 267 -0.54 22.53 -7.51
N LEU A 268 0.12 21.40 -7.27
CA LEU A 268 -0.43 20.07 -7.53
C LEU A 268 -1.01 19.50 -6.22
N PRO A 269 -2.20 18.88 -6.23
CA PRO A 269 -2.71 18.18 -5.05
C PRO A 269 -2.14 16.75 -4.96
N LYS A 270 -1.79 16.31 -3.75
CA LYS A 270 -1.44 14.90 -3.47
C LYS A 270 -2.68 13.98 -3.52
N GLY A 271 -2.46 12.68 -3.64
CA GLY A 271 -3.49 11.63 -3.68
C GLY A 271 -4.07 11.39 -5.08
N ALA A 272 -5.32 10.89 -5.12
CA ALA A 272 -6.03 10.51 -6.35
C ALA A 272 -7.53 10.86 -6.31
N GLY A 273 -7.92 11.87 -5.51
CA GLY A 273 -9.31 12.30 -5.34
C GLY A 273 -9.85 13.25 -6.43
N LYS A 274 -11.07 13.75 -6.27
CA LYS A 274 -11.72 14.65 -7.27
C LYS A 274 -10.93 15.94 -7.53
N GLN A 275 -10.29 16.49 -6.50
CA GLN A 275 -9.42 17.66 -6.60
C GLN A 275 -8.23 17.43 -7.55
N VAL A 276 -7.75 16.19 -7.61
CA VAL A 276 -6.65 15.77 -8.50
C VAL A 276 -7.13 15.73 -9.95
N ASP A 277 -8.35 15.22 -10.20
CA ASP A 277 -8.95 15.23 -11.55
C ASP A 277 -9.08 16.66 -12.09
N ILE A 278 -9.54 17.59 -11.24
CA ILE A 278 -9.69 19.02 -11.58
C ILE A 278 -8.31 19.66 -11.85
N ALA A 279 -7.32 19.39 -10.99
CA ALA A 279 -5.97 19.93 -11.18
C ALA A 279 -5.32 19.39 -12.47
N ALA A 280 -5.55 18.12 -12.80
CA ALA A 280 -5.05 17.51 -14.02
C ALA A 280 -5.71 18.11 -15.28
N ALA A 281 -7.02 18.36 -15.25
CA ALA A 281 -7.71 19.06 -16.33
C ALA A 281 -7.14 20.47 -16.56
N LYS A 282 -6.91 21.23 -15.48
CA LYS A 282 -6.24 22.55 -15.55
C LYS A 282 -4.82 22.47 -16.11
N LEU A 283 -4.06 21.45 -15.68
CA LEU A 283 -2.70 21.23 -16.18
C LEU A 283 -2.68 20.96 -17.68
N ILE A 284 -3.61 20.13 -18.18
CA ILE A 284 -3.76 19.84 -19.61
C ILE A 284 -4.13 21.10 -20.39
N GLN A 285 -5.06 21.92 -19.91
CA GLN A 285 -5.40 23.20 -20.55
C GLN A 285 -4.20 24.15 -20.63
N LYS A 286 -3.35 24.14 -19.60
CA LYS A 286 -2.21 25.05 -19.49
C LYS A 286 -0.99 24.62 -20.30
N LEU A 287 -0.66 23.34 -20.27
CA LEU A 287 0.61 22.81 -20.81
C LEU A 287 0.43 21.85 -21.98
N GLY A 288 -0.81 21.55 -22.36
CA GLY A 288 -1.12 20.55 -23.37
C GLY A 288 -1.16 19.13 -22.83
N LYS A 289 -1.85 18.24 -23.55
CA LYS A 289 -2.06 16.84 -23.15
C LYS A 289 -0.77 16.03 -23.26
N GLU A 290 0.05 16.34 -24.24
CA GLU A 290 1.33 15.71 -24.56
C GLU A 290 2.35 15.82 -23.43
N ARG A 291 2.24 16.86 -22.59
CA ARG A 291 3.13 17.07 -21.44
C ARG A 291 2.65 16.39 -20.16
N LEU A 292 1.42 15.91 -20.11
CA LEU A 292 0.85 15.22 -18.95
C LEU A 292 1.72 14.04 -18.42
N PRO A 293 2.36 13.21 -19.26
CA PRO A 293 3.24 12.11 -18.81
C PRO A 293 4.43 12.56 -17.96
N GLU A 294 4.83 13.83 -18.05
CA GLU A 294 5.91 14.40 -17.24
C GLU A 294 5.51 14.56 -15.76
N PHE A 295 4.21 14.58 -15.46
CA PHE A 295 3.68 14.95 -14.15
C PHE A 295 2.90 13.83 -13.45
N VAL A 296 2.34 12.88 -14.22
CA VAL A 296 1.35 11.95 -13.70
C VAL A 296 1.70 10.49 -13.98
N LYS A 297 1.11 9.59 -13.19
CA LYS A 297 1.07 8.16 -13.46
C LYS A 297 -0.14 7.86 -14.37
N LEU A 298 0.10 7.69 -15.66
CA LEU A 298 -0.97 7.73 -16.69
C LEU A 298 -2.03 6.65 -16.54
N HIS A 299 -1.67 5.47 -16.02
CA HIS A 299 -2.59 4.33 -15.89
C HIS A 299 -3.67 4.52 -14.81
N PHE A 300 -3.60 5.59 -14.01
CA PHE A 300 -4.66 5.92 -13.05
C PHE A 300 -5.94 6.36 -13.76
N ALA A 301 -7.08 5.99 -13.20
CA ALA A 301 -8.40 6.42 -13.69
C ALA A 301 -8.57 7.95 -13.74
N ASN A 302 -7.78 8.69 -12.96
CA ASN A 302 -7.76 10.16 -12.92
C ASN A 302 -7.45 10.76 -14.30
N THR A 303 -6.62 10.11 -15.12
CA THR A 303 -6.30 10.57 -16.49
C THR A 303 -7.56 10.71 -17.33
N GLU A 304 -8.40 9.68 -17.38
CA GLU A 304 -9.65 9.69 -18.14
C GLU A 304 -10.69 10.65 -17.56
N LYS A 305 -10.74 10.78 -16.22
CA LYS A 305 -11.64 11.72 -15.56
C LYS A 305 -11.26 13.15 -15.90
N ALA A 306 -9.98 13.49 -15.87
CA ALA A 306 -9.46 14.80 -16.23
C ALA A 306 -9.80 15.15 -17.69
N LEU A 307 -9.59 14.23 -18.63
CA LEU A 307 -9.92 14.43 -20.05
C LEU A 307 -11.42 14.64 -20.27
N ARG A 308 -12.29 13.98 -19.49
CA ARG A 308 -13.74 14.18 -19.57
C ARG A 308 -14.19 15.55 -19.07
N LEU A 309 -13.48 16.15 -18.11
CA LEU A 309 -13.78 17.50 -17.63
C LEU A 309 -13.45 18.60 -18.66
N LEU A 310 -12.75 18.25 -19.75
CA LEU A 310 -12.36 19.16 -20.83
C LEU A 310 -13.25 19.08 -22.07
N ARG A 311 -14.24 18.18 -22.05
CA ARG A 311 -15.26 18.05 -23.09
C ARG A 311 -16.48 18.87 -22.71
#